data_AF-A0A3D5ZQZ5-F1
#
_entry.id   AF-A0A3D5ZQZ5-F1
#
_cell.length_a   1.000
_cell.length_b   1.000
_cell.length_c   1.000
_cell.angle_alpha   90.00
_cell.angle_beta   90.00
_cell.angle_gamma   90.00
#
_symmetry.space_group_name_H-M   'P 1'
#
loop_
_entity.id
_entity.type
_entity.pdbx_description
1 polymer ?
#
loop_
_entity_poly.entity_id
_entity_poly.type
_entity_poly.pdbx_seq_one_letter_code
_entity_poly.pdbx_strand_id
1 'polypeptide(L)'
;MSFSKCEQPVIEIFYKNLQRIKQNDILTLMWKKGIVMAIFDTCFDDFNEDNETEEYTSFVFKMIKSEGNPPVEISETKYFVVNYHNFPENILLNGKKIN
;
A
#
# COMPACT_ATOMS: atom_id res chain seq x y z
N MET A 1 7.01 -5.96 16.28
CA MET A 1 5.72 -5.96 15.57
C MET A 1 5.42 -7.39 15.17
N SER A 2 4.31 -7.92 15.65
CA SER A 2 3.79 -9.24 15.25
C SER A 2 2.74 -8.98 14.18
N PHE A 3 2.93 -9.55 12.99
CA PHE A 3 1.95 -9.46 11.91
C PHE A 3 0.70 -10.27 12.27
N SER A 4 -0.48 -9.78 11.91
CA SER A 4 -1.72 -10.52 12.15
C SER A 4 -1.86 -11.69 11.20
N LYS A 5 -2.72 -12.66 11.54
CA LYS A 5 -2.93 -13.88 10.73
C LYS A 5 -3.44 -13.59 9.30
N CYS A 6 -3.97 -12.39 9.07
CA CYS A 6 -4.55 -11.98 7.79
C CYS A 6 -3.61 -11.12 6.94
N GLU A 7 -2.47 -10.69 7.48
CA GLU A 7 -1.44 -10.03 6.69
C GLU A 7 -0.77 -11.04 5.75
N GLN A 8 -0.95 -10.79 4.45
CA GLN A 8 -0.39 -11.64 3.41
C GLN A 8 1.14 -11.52 3.37
N PRO A 9 1.89 -12.57 2.99
CA PRO A 9 3.36 -12.53 2.90
C PRO A 9 3.90 -11.34 2.07
N VAL A 10 3.14 -10.91 1.07
CA VAL A 10 3.45 -9.78 0.18
C VAL A 10 3.48 -8.44 0.94
N ILE A 11 2.61 -8.27 1.94
CA ILE A 11 2.56 -7.07 2.78
C ILE A 11 3.78 -7.03 3.69
N GLU A 12 4.14 -8.16 4.32
CA GLU A 12 5.35 -8.23 5.14
C GLU A 12 6.62 -7.93 4.34
N ILE A 13 6.71 -8.43 3.10
CA ILE A 13 7.85 -8.17 2.22
C ILE A 13 7.93 -6.68 1.91
N PHE A 14 6.79 -6.06 1.58
CA PHE A 14 6.74 -4.62 1.35
C PHE A 14 7.16 -3.83 2.59
N TYR A 15 6.62 -4.16 3.76
CA TYR A 15 6.96 -3.52 5.03
C TYR A 15 8.46 -3.57 5.32
N LYS A 16 9.09 -4.75 5.17
CA LYS A 16 10.55 -4.94 5.33
C LYS A 16 11.37 -4.15 4.30
N ASN A 17 10.78 -3.81 3.15
CA ASN A 17 11.41 -3.03 2.09
C ASN A 17 11.13 -1.53 2.17
N LEU A 18 10.31 -1.03 3.11
CA LEU A 18 10.04 0.41 3.28
C LEU A 18 11.32 1.23 3.45
N GLN A 19 12.30 0.71 4.19
CA GLN A 19 13.63 1.31 4.39
C GLN A 19 14.42 1.55 3.08
N ARG A 20 14.02 0.93 1.97
CA ARG A 20 14.64 1.12 0.65
C ARG A 20 14.02 2.28 -0.13
N ILE A 21 12.86 2.76 0.30
CA ILE A 21 12.10 3.82 -0.35
C ILE A 21 12.61 5.15 0.20
N LYS A 22 13.11 6.02 -0.68
CA LYS A 22 13.54 7.37 -0.32
C LYS A 22 12.39 8.35 -0.40
N GLN A 23 12.58 9.50 0.25
CA GLN A 23 11.65 10.61 0.10
C GLN A 23 11.52 11.00 -1.38
N ASN A 24 10.28 11.05 -1.87
CA ASN A 24 9.90 11.31 -3.27
C ASN A 24 10.19 10.18 -4.28
N ASP A 25 10.56 8.98 -3.85
CA ASP A 25 10.60 7.83 -4.75
C ASP A 25 9.19 7.55 -5.30
N ILE A 26 9.11 7.41 -6.62
CA ILE A 26 7.87 7.10 -7.31
C ILE A 26 7.70 5.59 -7.37
N LEU A 27 6.63 5.12 -6.75
CA LEU A 27 6.22 3.73 -6.76
C LEU A 27 5.13 3.53 -7.80
N THR A 28 5.20 2.42 -8.52
CA THR A 28 4.12 1.96 -9.40
C THR A 28 3.37 0.84 -8.69
N LEU A 29 2.16 1.14 -8.22
CA LEU A 29 1.25 0.19 -7.59
C LEU A 29 0.33 -0.39 -8.67
N MET A 30 0.29 -1.71 -8.81
CA MET A 30 -0.45 -2.40 -9.85
C MET A 30 -1.49 -3.36 -9.26
N TRP A 31 -2.74 -3.16 -9.66
CA TRP A 31 -3.85 -4.08 -9.46
C TRP A 31 -4.31 -4.63 -10.80
N LYS A 32 -5.07 -5.74 -10.81
CA LYS A 32 -5.68 -6.27 -12.06
C LYS A 32 -6.52 -5.23 -12.80
N LYS A 33 -7.14 -4.31 -12.08
CA LYS A 33 -8.11 -3.34 -12.61
C LYS A 33 -7.52 -1.95 -12.87
N GLY A 34 -6.30 -1.66 -12.44
CA GLY A 34 -5.72 -0.33 -12.58
C GLY A 34 -4.33 -0.19 -11.99
N ILE A 35 -3.70 0.94 -12.29
CA ILE A 35 -2.33 1.27 -11.89
C ILE A 35 -2.34 2.65 -11.25
N VAL A 36 -1.56 2.84 -10.19
CA VAL A 36 -1.33 4.14 -9.56
C VAL A 36 0.16 4.39 -9.42
N MET A 37 0.62 5.53 -9.92
CA MET A 37 1.94 6.07 -9.60
C MET A 37 1.80 6.97 -8.37
N ALA A 38 2.52 6.65 -7.30
CA ALA A 38 2.39 7.35 -6.03
C ALA A 38 3.71 7.43 -5.26
N ILE A 39 3.75 8.33 -4.28
CA ILE A 39 4.84 8.45 -3.32
C ILE A 39 4.34 7.89 -1.99
N PHE A 40 5.14 7.03 -1.36
CA PHE A 40 4.86 6.55 0.00
C PHE A 40 4.98 7.70 1.00
N ASP A 41 3.99 7.83 1.89
CA ASP A 41 3.94 8.90 2.89
C ASP A 41 4.21 8.35 4.30
N THR A 42 3.36 7.45 4.79
CA THR A 42 3.48 6.85 6.12
C THR A 42 2.75 5.50 6.19
N CYS A 43 2.95 4.76 7.28
CA CYS A 43 2.15 3.60 7.64
C CYS A 43 1.77 3.65 9.11
N PHE A 44 0.66 3.00 9.48
CA PHE A 44 0.17 2.93 10.84
C PHE A 44 -0.56 1.62 11.07
N ASP A 45 -0.61 1.18 12.32
CA ASP A 45 -1.39 0.02 12.74
C ASP A 45 -2.86 0.43 12.90
N ASP A 46 -3.75 -0.41 12.39
CA ASP A 46 -5.20 -0.19 12.35
C ASP A 46 -5.92 -1.44 12.87
N PHE A 47 -7.20 -1.30 13.23
CA PHE A 47 -8.01 -2.40 13.75
C PHE A 47 -9.19 -2.69 12.84
N ASN A 48 -9.57 -3.97 12.77
CA ASN A 48 -10.80 -4.34 12.09
C ASN A 48 -12.00 -3.90 12.93
N GLU A 49 -12.86 -3.03 12.39
CA GLU A 49 -14.05 -2.55 13.11
C GLU A 49 -14.99 -3.70 13.50
N ASP A 50 -15.07 -4.76 12.68
CA ASP A 50 -15.89 -5.94 12.96
C ASP A 50 -15.21 -6.92 13.93
N ASN A 51 -13.91 -6.78 14.15
CA ASN A 51 -13.11 -7.65 15.00
C ASN A 51 -11.94 -6.87 15.61
N GLU A 52 -12.20 -6.14 16.70
CA GLU A 52 -11.22 -5.26 17.36
C GLU A 52 -9.94 -5.97 17.84
N THR A 53 -9.91 -7.31 17.87
CA THR A 53 -8.71 -8.09 18.19
C THR A 53 -7.77 -8.31 17.01
N GLU A 54 -8.20 -7.93 15.80
CA GLU A 54 -7.47 -8.08 14.56
C GLU A 54 -6.83 -6.75 14.15
N GLU A 55 -5.54 -6.62 14.47
CA GLU A 55 -4.68 -5.51 14.08
C GLU A 55 -4.13 -5.74 12.65
N TYR A 56 -3.95 -4.70 11.84
CA TYR A 56 -3.31 -4.80 10.53
C TYR A 56 -2.61 -3.50 10.14
N THR A 57 -1.61 -3.59 9.27
CA THR A 57 -0.89 -2.40 8.81
C THR A 57 -1.62 -1.71 7.64
N SER A 58 -1.87 -0.41 7.79
CA SER A 58 -2.34 0.48 6.74
C SER A 58 -1.21 1.35 6.19
N PHE A 59 -1.17 1.53 4.87
CA PHE A 59 -0.13 2.28 4.15
C PHE A 59 -0.75 3.47 3.41
N VAL A 60 -0.21 4.66 3.64
CA VAL A 60 -0.67 5.91 3.05
C VAL A 60 0.23 6.29 1.88
N PHE A 61 -0.40 6.65 0.76
CA PHE A 61 0.30 7.08 -0.43
C PHE A 61 -0.30 8.37 -0.97
N LYS A 62 0.56 9.20 -1.57
CA LYS A 62 0.18 10.38 -2.33
C LYS A 62 0.20 10.07 -3.83
N MET A 63 -0.95 10.10 -4.46
CA MET A 63 -1.11 9.87 -5.89
C MET A 63 -0.45 10.98 -6.72
N ILE A 64 0.33 10.57 -7.71
CA ILE A 64 0.82 11.40 -8.81
C ILE A 64 -0.10 11.25 -10.03
N LYS A 65 -0.38 10.00 -10.40
CA LYS A 65 -1.18 9.65 -11.59
C LYS A 65 -1.88 8.30 -11.37
N SER A 66 -3.07 8.15 -11.92
CA SER A 66 -3.79 6.87 -11.98
C SER A 66 -4.20 6.54 -13.41
N GLU A 67 -4.30 5.24 -13.70
CA GLU A 67 -4.84 4.71 -14.95
C GLU A 67 -5.74 3.50 -14.65
N GLY A 68 -6.85 3.37 -15.37
CA GLY A 68 -7.84 2.33 -15.14
C GLY A 68 -8.70 2.60 -13.90
N ASN A 69 -9.14 1.52 -13.23
CA ASN A 69 -10.02 1.56 -12.08
C ASN A 69 -9.40 0.80 -10.89
N PRO A 70 -8.32 1.33 -10.27
CA PRO A 70 -7.69 0.70 -9.12
C PRO A 70 -8.69 0.66 -7.94
N PRO A 71 -8.69 -0.39 -7.10
CA PRO A 71 -9.62 -0.57 -6.00
C PRO A 71 -9.23 0.27 -4.77
N VAL A 72 -8.97 1.56 -4.97
CA VAL A 72 -8.60 2.51 -3.92
C VAL A 72 -9.46 3.77 -4.05
N GLU A 73 -9.88 4.30 -2.92
CA GLU A 73 -10.53 5.59 -2.86
C GLU A 73 -9.47 6.69 -2.72
N ILE A 74 -9.46 7.63 -3.66
CA ILE A 74 -8.49 8.73 -3.68
C ILE A 74 -9.20 9.98 -3.18
N SER A 75 -8.67 10.56 -2.10
CA SER A 75 -9.17 11.80 -1.53
C SER A 75 -8.99 12.99 -2.48
N GLU A 76 -9.69 14.10 -2.20
CA GLU A 76 -9.52 15.37 -2.91
C GLU A 76 -8.07 15.88 -2.87
N THR A 77 -7.35 15.58 -1.77
CA THR A 77 -5.93 15.92 -1.59
C THR A 77 -4.97 14.94 -2.27
N LYS A 78 -5.50 14.00 -3.06
CA LYS A 78 -4.76 12.95 -3.79
C LYS A 78 -4.10 11.90 -2.89
N TYR A 79 -4.56 11.73 -1.66
CA TYR A 79 -4.07 10.66 -0.78
C TYR A 79 -5.00 9.46 -0.86
N PHE A 80 -4.45 8.27 -0.64
CA PHE A 80 -5.23 7.03 -0.55
C PHE A 80 -4.54 6.04 0.39
N VAL A 81 -5.33 5.11 0.92
CA VAL A 81 -4.88 4.09 1.86
C VAL A 81 -4.94 2.71 1.21
N VAL A 82 -3.91 1.93 1.47
CA VAL A 82 -3.81 0.54 1.07
C VAL A 82 -3.58 -0.32 2.31
N ASN A 83 -4.32 -1.41 2.44
CA ASN A 83 -4.17 -2.42 3.49
C ASN A 83 -4.37 -3.82 2.88
N TYR A 84 -4.55 -4.84 3.72
CA TYR A 84 -4.67 -6.22 3.26
C TYR A 84 -5.91 -6.51 2.40
N HIS A 85 -6.97 -5.69 2.47
CA HIS A 85 -8.18 -5.84 1.63
C HIS A 85 -7.97 -5.40 0.19
N ASN A 86 -7.13 -4.40 -0.03
CA ASN A 86 -6.93 -3.77 -1.33
C ASN A 86 -5.45 -3.67 -1.72
N PHE A 87 -4.61 -4.57 -1.22
CA PHE A 87 -3.18 -4.55 -1.50
C PHE A 87 -2.87 -4.80 -2.99
N PRO A 88 -1.98 -4.02 -3.62
CA PRO A 88 -1.59 -4.22 -5.01
C PRO A 88 -0.85 -5.55 -5.21
N GLU A 89 -1.02 -6.17 -6.38
CA GLU A 89 -0.33 -7.41 -6.74
C GLU A 89 1.18 -7.18 -6.90
N ASN A 90 1.55 -6.01 -7.44
CA ASN A 90 2.93 -5.61 -7.62
C ASN A 90 3.11 -4.14 -7.21
N ILE A 91 4.17 -3.90 -6.44
CA ILE A 91 4.69 -2.57 -6.16
C ILE A 91 6.09 -2.52 -6.75
N LEU A 92 6.30 -1.59 -7.69
CA LEU A 92 7.58 -1.43 -8.38
C LEU A 92 8.27 -0.14 -7.93
N LEU A 93 9.55 -0.24 -7.61
CA LEU A 93 10.46 0.89 -7.43
C LEU A 93 11.52 0.84 -8.53
N ASN A 94 11.60 1.87 -9.38
CA ASN A 94 12.50 1.91 -10.53
C ASN A 94 12.38 0.65 -11.42
N GLY A 95 11.16 0.15 -11.61
CA GLY A 95 10.86 -1.05 -12.40
C GLY A 95 11.14 -2.39 -11.70
N LYS A 96 11.66 -2.39 -10.46
CA LYS A 96 11.91 -3.61 -9.68
C LYS A 96 10.81 -3.83 -8.65
N LYS A 97 10.29 -5.06 -8.58
CA LYS A 97 9.29 -5.46 -7.57
C LYS A 97 9.88 -5.40 -6.16
N ILE A 98 9.12 -4.82 -5.21
CA ILE A 98 9.54 -4.64 -3.81
C ILE A 98 8.54 -5.17 -2.77
N ASN A 99 7.44 -5.79 -3.21
CA ASN A 99 6.49 -6.55 -2.38
C ASN A 99 6.54 -8.05 -2.71
#